data_AF-A0A392PUB8-F1
#
_entry.id   AF-A0A392PUB8-F1
#
_cell.length_a   1.000
_cell.length_b   1.000
_cell.length_c   1.000
_cell.angle_alpha   90.00
_cell.angle_beta   90.00
_cell.angle_gamma   90.00
#
_symmetry.space_group_name_H-M   'P 1'
#
loop_
_entity.id
_entity.type
_entity.pdbx_description
1 polymer ?
#
loop_
_entity_poly.entity_id
_entity_poly.type
_entity_poly.pdbx_seq_one_letter_code
_entity_poly.pdbx_strand_id
1 'polypeptide(L)' 'MFFEDSVRNIQAGKRVGLDTVLVGTSQRVKGADYALESIHNLREAVPELWENDIKSEVAYPGKLTSVTA' A
#
# COMPACT_ATOMS: atom_id res chain seq x y z
N MET A 1 -2.57 5.20 3.31
CA MET A 1 -2.22 4.93 1.90
C MET A 1 -2.78 3.58 1.47
N PHE A 2 -3.28 3.48 0.25
CA PHE A 2 -3.93 2.31 -0.37
C PHE A 2 -3.09 1.82 -1.55
N PHE A 3 -2.44 0.67 -1.39
CA PHE A 3 -1.53 0.08 -2.38
C PHE A 3 -2.24 -1.02 -3.16
N GLU A 4 -2.22 -0.93 -4.49
CA GLU A 4 -2.84 -1.90 -5.38
C GLU A 4 -2.05 -1.98 -6.69
N ASP A 5 -2.07 -3.13 -7.35
CA ASP A 5 -1.49 -3.34 -8.70
C ASP A 5 -2.54 -3.24 -9.81
N SER A 6 -3.82 -3.19 -9.44
CA SER A 6 -4.96 -3.04 -10.34
C SER A 6 -5.35 -1.57 -10.49
N VAL A 7 -5.24 -1.05 -11.73
CA VAL A 7 -5.71 0.31 -12.09
C VAL A 7 -7.18 0.51 -11.71
N ARG A 8 -8.03 -0.51 -11.84
CA ARG A 8 -9.45 -0.42 -11.47
C ARG A 8 -9.63 -0.22 -9.97
N ASN A 9 -8.86 -0.96 -9.17
CA ASN A 9 -8.96 -0.89 -7.70
C ASN A 9 -8.42 0.46 -7.21
N ILE A 10 -7.32 0.93 -7.79
CA ILE A 10 -6.79 2.28 -7.53
C ILE A 10 -7.84 3.35 -7.81
N GLN A 11 -8.47 3.31 -8.97
CA GLN A 11 -9.51 4.29 -9.32
C GLN A 11 -10.73 4.21 -8.38
N ALA A 12 -11.09 3.01 -7.92
CA ALA A 12 -12.16 2.86 -6.93
C ALA A 12 -11.75 3.45 -5.57
N GLY A 13 -10.55 3.15 -5.08
CA GLY A 13 -9.98 3.71 -3.86
C GLY A 13 -9.94 5.24 -3.90
N LYS A 14 -9.54 5.81 -5.03
CA LYS A 14 -9.51 7.26 -5.22
C LYS A 14 -10.90 7.90 -5.13
N ARG A 15 -11.93 7.25 -5.69
CA ARG A 15 -13.32 7.75 -5.64
C ARG A 15 -13.90 7.79 -4.23
N VAL A 16 -13.41 6.95 -3.32
CA VAL A 16 -13.82 6.95 -1.92
C VAL A 16 -12.89 7.76 -1.01
N GLY A 17 -11.97 8.53 -1.60
CA GLY A 17 -11.13 9.50 -0.88
C GLY A 17 -9.84 8.94 -0.28
N LEU A 18 -9.37 7.77 -0.73
CA LEU A 18 -8.08 7.22 -0.28
C LEU A 18 -6.91 7.87 -1.01
N ASP A 19 -5.76 7.94 -0.33
CA ASP A 19 -4.45 8.20 -0.96
C ASP A 19 -3.94 6.90 -1.59
N THR A 20 -3.78 6.92 -2.91
CA THR A 20 -3.63 5.69 -3.71
C THR A 20 -2.23 5.55 -4.31
N VAL A 21 -1.68 4.34 -4.27
CA VAL A 21 -0.35 4.00 -4.79
C VAL A 21 -0.46 2.81 -5.74
N LEU A 22 -0.27 3.05 -7.04
CA LEU A 22 -0.24 1.98 -8.04
C LEU A 22 1.12 1.29 -8.02
N VAL A 23 1.12 -0.03 -7.84
CA VAL A 23 2.34 -0.84 -7.75
C VAL A 23 2.53 -1.67 -9.03
N GLY A 24 3.78 -1.89 -9.44
CA GLY A 24 4.15 -2.66 -10.63
C GLY A 24 4.51 -1.79 -11.84
N THR A 25 4.52 -0.46 -11.69
CA THR A 25 4.90 0.46 -12.76
C THR A 25 5.39 1.80 -12.19
N SER A 26 6.36 2.43 -12.88
CA SER A 26 6.75 3.82 -12.63
C SER A 26 5.80 4.82 -13.29
N GLN A 27 4.93 4.36 -14.20
CA GLN A 27 4.00 5.24 -14.92
C GLN A 27 2.74 5.49 -14.10
N ARG A 28 2.59 6.74 -13.63
CA ARG A 28 1.37 7.15 -12.93
C ARG A 28 0.20 7.27 -13.90
N VAL A 29 -0.89 6.58 -13.57
CA VAL A 29 -2.16 6.64 -14.32
C VAL A 29 -3.12 7.65 -13.70
N LYS A 30 -4.12 8.09 -14.48
CA LYS A 30 -5.20 8.94 -13.96
C LYS A 30 -5.97 8.21 -12.86
N GLY A 31 -5.99 8.82 -11.67
CA GLY A 31 -6.64 8.26 -10.48
C GLY A 31 -5.69 7.59 -9.49
N ALA A 32 -4.38 7.50 -9.79
CA ALA A 32 -3.35 7.15 -8.81
C ALA A 32 -2.65 8.42 -8.30
N ASP A 33 -2.41 8.53 -7.00
CA ASP A 33 -1.63 9.63 -6.41
C ASP A 33 -0.13 9.40 -6.59
N TYR A 34 0.28 8.14 -6.43
CA TYR A 34 1.66 7.68 -6.58
C TYR A 34 1.74 6.44 -7.46
N ALA A 35 2.92 6.17 -8.02
CA ALA A 35 3.22 4.95 -8.75
C ALA A 35 4.61 4.43 -8.37
N LEU A 36 4.73 3.13 -8.16
CA LEU A 36 5.97 2.44 -7.77
C LEU A 36 6.16 1.20 -8.63
N GLU A 37 7.38 0.97 -9.13
CA GLU A 37 7.70 -0.26 -9.87
C GLU A 37 7.64 -1.50 -8.97
N SER A 38 8.02 -1.36 -7.70
CA SER A 38 8.00 -2.45 -6.73
C SER A 38 7.81 -1.91 -5.32
N ILE A 39 7.13 -2.68 -4.46
CA ILE A 39 6.96 -2.35 -3.03
C ILE A 39 8.28 -2.33 -2.27
N HIS A 40 9.31 -3.04 -2.75
CA HIS A 40 10.63 -3.05 -2.13
C HIS A 40 11.26 -1.66 -2.09
N ASN A 41 10.87 -0.77 -3.01
CA ASN A 41 11.36 0.60 -3.11
C ASN A 41 10.57 1.56 -2.20
N LEU A 42 9.55 1.08 -1.47
CA LEU A 42 8.69 1.94 -0.66
C LEU A 42 9.47 2.67 0.45
N ARG A 43 10.49 2.03 1.01
CA ARG A 43 11.35 2.64 2.03
C ARG A 43 12.12 3.85 1.51
N GLU A 44 12.52 3.82 0.24
CA GLU A 44 13.23 4.92 -0.41
C GLU A 44 12.25 5.97 -0.95
N ALA A 45 11.11 5.52 -1.50
CA ALA A 45 10.13 6.39 -2.14
C ALA A 45 9.25 7.16 -1.15
N VAL A 46 8.98 6.60 0.03
CA VAL A 46 8.18 7.22 1.07
C VAL A 46 8.79 6.91 2.46
N PRO A 47 9.94 7.53 2.79
CA PRO A 47 10.64 7.27 4.06
C PRO A 47 9.79 7.58 5.29
N GLU A 48 8.87 8.55 5.16
CA GLU A 48 7.96 9.04 6.19
C GLU A 48 7.03 7.95 6.76
N LEU A 49 6.73 6.90 5.99
CA LEU A 49 5.96 5.75 6.47
C LEU A 49 6.76 4.84 7.42
N TRP A 50 8.09 4.94 7.41
CA TRP A 50 9.00 4.07 8.16
C TRP A 50 9.63 4.77 9.37
N GLU A 51 9.72 6.10 9.34
CA GLU A 51 10.29 6.90 10.44
C GLU A 51 9.29 7.19 11.57
N ASN A 52 7.99 7.15 11.27
CA ASN A 52 6.99 7.07 12.31
C ASN A 52 6.94 5.61 12.78
N ASP A 53 7.37 5.33 14.01
CA ASP A 53 6.94 4.13 14.73
C ASP A 53 5.43 4.06 14.53
N ILE A 54 4.98 3.18 13.62
CA ILE A 54 3.59 2.80 13.52
C ILE A 54 3.33 2.22 14.90
N LYS A 55 2.78 3.01 15.82
CA LYS A 55 2.20 2.49 17.05
C LYS A 55 1.24 1.43 16.56
N SER A 56 1.66 0.18 16.72
CA SER A 56 0.91 -0.99 16.28
C SER A 56 -0.25 -1.16 17.24
N GLU A 57 -1.19 -0.21 17.20
CA GLU A 57 -2.53 -0.35 17.75
C GLU A 57 -3.41 -1.15 16.78
N VAL A 58 -2.78 -1.91 15.87
CA VAL A 58 -3.40 -3.07 15.25
C VAL A 58 -3.08 -4.26 16.15
N ALA A 59 -3.86 -4.40 17.22
CA ALA A 59 -3.95 -5.68 17.90
C ALA A 59 -4.51 -6.66 16.87
N TYR A 60 -3.66 -7.51 16.28
CA TYR A 60 -4.13 -8.69 15.59
C TYR A 60 -4.70 -9.62 16.66
N PRO A 61 -6.04 -9.79 16.79
CA PRO A 61 -6.56 -10.78 17.71
C PRO A 61 -6.18 -12.13 17.10
N GLY A 62 -5.17 -12.76 17.68
CA GLY A 62 -4.54 -13.94 17.12
C GLY A 62 -5.56 -15.02 16.76
N LYS A 63 -5.57 -15.40 15.49
CA LYS A 63 -5.57 -16.82 15.14
C LYS A 63 -4.88 -17.00 13.79
N LEU A 64 -3.56 -16.78 13.76
CA LEU A 64 -2.71 -17.37 12.74
C LEU A 64 -2.55 -18.85 13.09
N THR A 65 -3.43 -19.71 12.60
CA THR A 65 -3.16 -21.15 12.61
C THR A 65 -2.00 -21.40 11.67
N SER A 66 -0.80 -21.57 12.23
CA SER A 66 0.30 -22.23 11.53
C SER A 66 -0.17 -23.63 11.17
N VAL A 67 -0.49 -23.86 9.91
CA VAL A 67 -0.69 -25.23 9.39
C VAL A 67 0.71 -25.81 9.22
N THR A 68 1.15 -26.57 10.21
CA THR A 68 2.34 -27.42 10.06
C THR A 68 1.92 -28.62 9.22
N ALA A 69 2.54 -28.77 8.04
CA ALA A 69 2.54 -30.01 7.27
C ALA A 69 3.72 -30.88 7.70
#